data_AF-A0A433ZZH8-F1
#
_entry.id   AF-A0A433ZZH8-F1
#
_cell.length_a   1.000
_cell.length_b   1.000
_cell.length_c   1.000
_cell.angle_alpha   90.00
_cell.angle_beta   90.00
_cell.angle_gamma   90.00
#
_symmetry.space_group_name_H-M   'P 1'
#
loop_
_entity.id
_entity.type
_entity.pdbx_description
1 polymer ?
#
loop_
_entity_poly.entity_id
_entity_poly.type
_entity_poly.pdbx_seq_one_letter_code
_entity_poly.pdbx_strand_id
1 'polypeptide(L)'
;IQYMRSGKFGAALLELLPAVYSHERGMFHYRSMAKTNYREYLKAALVRLKKYFYVLRPLLAVRWIETYNSAPPIEFDALLHLVAGEPELLADIHVL
;
A
#
# COMPACT_ATOMS: atom_id res chain seq x y z
N ILE A 1 10.98 -6.13 2.47
CA ILE A 1 12.07 -6.87 3.17
C ILE A 1 12.40 -8.19 2.48
N GLN A 2 13.61 -8.34 1.93
CA GLN A 2 14.10 -9.56 1.29
C GLN A 2 15.11 -10.25 2.22
N TYR A 3 14.73 -11.37 2.83
CA TYR A 3 15.56 -12.06 3.81
C TYR A 3 16.65 -12.93 3.17
N MET A 4 16.36 -13.53 2.02
CA MET A 4 17.30 -14.30 1.23
C MET A 4 16.86 -14.30 -0.24
N ARG A 5 17.81 -14.09 -1.15
CA ARG A 5 17.61 -14.28 -2.59
C ARG A 5 18.56 -15.38 -3.04
N SER A 6 18.02 -16.47 -3.57
CA SER A 6 18.84 -17.57 -4.08
C SER A 6 18.40 -17.94 -5.49
N GLY A 7 19.39 -18.14 -6.36
CA GLY A 7 19.19 -18.56 -7.75
C GLY A 7 18.44 -17.55 -8.62
N LYS A 8 17.95 -18.03 -9.76
CA LYS A 8 17.33 -17.21 -10.83
C LYS A 8 15.80 -17.14 -10.73
N PHE A 9 15.17 -17.97 -9.90
CA PHE A 9 13.70 -18.08 -9.84
C PHE A 9 13.02 -16.74 -9.54
N GLY A 10 13.50 -16.00 -8.54
CA GLY A 10 12.92 -14.70 -8.20
C GLY A 10 13.08 -13.65 -9.30
N ALA A 11 14.18 -13.68 -10.05
CA ALA A 11 14.37 -12.79 -11.20
C ALA A 11 13.39 -13.14 -12.33
N ALA A 12 13.29 -14.42 -12.69
CA ALA A 12 12.37 -14.90 -13.71
C ALA A 12 10.90 -14.60 -13.37
N LEU A 13 10.51 -14.68 -12.10
CA LEU A 13 9.15 -14.33 -11.67
C LEU A 13 8.86 -12.83 -11.83
N LEU A 14 9.84 -11.97 -11.52
CA LEU A 14 9.70 -10.53 -11.71
C LEU A 14 9.63 -10.14 -13.19
N GLU A 15 10.32 -10.85 -14.07
CA GLU A 15 10.23 -10.66 -15.52
C GLU A 15 8.85 -11.02 -16.08
N LEU A 16 8.14 -11.97 -15.46
CA LEU A 16 6.78 -12.33 -15.85
C LEU A 16 5.71 -11.37 -15.31
N LEU A 17 6.04 -10.59 -14.28
CA LEU A 17 5.08 -9.74 -13.56
C LEU A 17 4.31 -8.78 -14.48
N PRO A 18 4.93 -8.07 -15.44
CA PRO A 18 4.21 -7.15 -16.33
C PRO A 18 3.18 -7.85 -17.22
N ALA A 19 3.40 -9.12 -17.57
CA ALA A 19 2.49 -9.87 -18.43
C ALA A 19 1.25 -10.39 -17.68
N VAL A 20 1.33 -10.52 -16.35
CA VAL A 20 0.27 -11.12 -15.52
C VAL A 20 -0.42 -10.12 -14.59
N TYR A 21 0.24 -9.00 -14.29
CA TYR A 21 -0.29 -8.01 -13.35
C TYR A 21 -1.35 -7.12 -14.03
N SER A 22 -2.55 -7.11 -13.46
CA SER A 22 -3.62 -6.21 -13.88
C SER A 22 -3.72 -5.04 -12.90
N HIS A 23 -3.36 -3.85 -13.37
CA HIS A 23 -3.49 -2.60 -12.61
C HIS A 23 -4.93 -2.37 -12.15
N GLU A 24 -5.90 -2.60 -13.03
CA GLU A 24 -7.32 -2.49 -12.72
C GLU A 24 -7.73 -3.40 -11.56
N ARG A 25 -7.38 -4.70 -11.63
CA ARG A 25 -7.67 -5.65 -10.55
C ARG A 25 -6.94 -5.27 -9.26
N GLY A 26 -5.70 -4.78 -9.36
CA GLY A 26 -4.93 -4.27 -8.23
C GLY A 26 -5.63 -3.11 -7.53
N MET A 27 -6.09 -2.10 -8.28
CA MET A 27 -6.84 -0.96 -7.74
C MET A 27 -8.13 -1.41 -7.07
N PHE A 28 -8.92 -2.28 -7.71
CA PHE A 28 -10.16 -2.79 -7.10
C PHE A 28 -9.90 -3.59 -5.82
N HIS A 29 -8.85 -4.42 -5.80
CA HIS A 29 -8.44 -5.18 -4.63
C HIS A 29 -8.10 -4.26 -3.45
N TYR A 30 -7.19 -3.31 -3.66
CA TYR A 30 -6.79 -2.37 -2.61
C TYR A 30 -7.94 -1.48 -2.16
N ARG A 31 -8.75 -0.96 -3.09
CA ARG A 31 -9.95 -0.17 -2.74
C ARG A 31 -10.93 -0.96 -1.87
N SER A 32 -11.20 -2.21 -2.23
CA SER A 32 -12.09 -3.08 -1.45
C SER A 32 -11.54 -3.36 -0.05
N MET A 33 -10.23 -3.61 0.04
CA MET A 33 -9.51 -3.81 1.29
C MET A 33 -9.60 -2.56 2.19
N ALA A 34 -9.31 -1.37 1.65
CA ALA A 34 -9.41 -0.11 2.38
C ALA A 34 -10.84 0.12 2.91
N LYS A 35 -11.85 -0.10 2.06
CA LYS A 35 -13.27 0.05 2.44
C LYS A 35 -13.67 -0.90 3.57
N THR A 36 -13.22 -2.15 3.50
CA THR A 36 -13.51 -3.17 4.52
C THR A 36 -12.83 -2.81 5.84
N ASN A 37 -11.53 -2.49 5.80
CA ASN A 37 -10.76 -2.10 6.98
C ASN A 37 -11.28 -0.83 7.65
N TYR A 38 -11.75 0.14 6.86
CA TYR A 38 -12.38 1.35 7.38
C TYR A 38 -13.65 1.02 8.18
N ARG A 39 -14.54 0.22 7.59
CA ARG A 39 -15.80 -0.17 8.25
C ARG A 39 -15.56 -1.00 9.51
N GLU A 40 -14.59 -1.91 9.46
CA GLU A 40 -14.32 -2.84 10.56
C GLU A 40 -13.58 -2.17 11.73
N TYR A 41 -12.61 -1.29 11.43
CA TYR A 41 -11.68 -0.80 12.46
C TYR A 41 -11.80 0.68 12.80
N LEU A 42 -12.13 1.55 11.83
CA LEU A 42 -12.11 3.00 12.03
C LEU A 42 -13.46 3.58 12.49
N LYS A 43 -14.46 2.73 12.71
CA LYS A 43 -15.78 3.11 13.24
C LYS A 43 -15.95 2.88 14.75
N ALA A 44 -14.92 2.39 15.43
CA ALA A 44 -14.93 2.22 16.87
C ALA A 44 -14.73 3.55 17.61
N ALA A 45 -15.25 3.65 18.84
CA ALA A 45 -15.06 4.84 19.69
C ALA A 45 -13.57 5.08 20.04
N LEU A 46 -12.79 4.01 20.15
CA LEU A 46 -11.35 4.05 20.33
C LEU A 46 -10.70 3.14 19.28
N VAL A 47 -9.77 3.69 18.51
CA VAL A 47 -9.10 2.97 17.43
C VAL A 47 -7.64 2.74 17.79
N ARG A 48 -7.19 1.49 17.68
CA ARG A 48 -5.77 1.15 17.84
C ARG A 48 -4.98 1.76 16.68
N LEU A 49 -3.89 2.45 16.99
CA LEU A 49 -3.04 3.13 16.02
C LEU A 49 -2.71 2.30 14.76
N LYS A 50 -2.28 1.05 14.94
CA LYS A 50 -1.94 0.15 13.81
C LYS A 50 -3.07 -0.04 12.79
N LYS A 51 -4.33 0.18 13.16
CA LYS A 51 -5.49 0.03 12.28
C LYS A 51 -5.65 1.19 11.30
N TYR A 52 -5.12 2.37 11.60
CA TYR A 52 -5.04 3.45 10.62
C TYR A 52 -4.18 3.05 9.42
N PHE A 53 -3.02 2.41 9.69
CA PHE A 53 -2.16 1.88 8.62
C PHE A 53 -2.81 0.77 7.79
N TYR A 54 -3.78 0.03 8.34
CA TYR A 54 -4.53 -0.98 7.59
C TYR A 54 -5.44 -0.34 6.53
N VAL A 55 -5.81 0.93 6.70
CA VAL A 55 -6.60 1.69 5.72
C VAL A 55 -5.69 2.55 4.84
N LEU A 56 -4.71 3.23 5.42
CA LEU A 56 -3.79 4.09 4.67
C LEU A 56 -2.97 3.31 3.64
N ARG A 57 -2.39 2.16 4.01
CA ARG A 57 -1.60 1.34 3.08
C ARG A 57 -2.33 1.00 1.78
N PRO A 58 -3.55 0.41 1.80
CA PRO A 58 -4.26 0.12 0.57
C PRO A 58 -4.70 1.38 -0.18
N LEU A 59 -5.03 2.50 0.49
CA LEU A 59 -5.35 3.75 -0.20
C LEU A 59 -4.14 4.31 -0.96
N LEU A 60 -2.97 4.32 -0.33
CA LEU A 60 -1.73 4.75 -0.97
C LEU A 60 -1.28 3.79 -2.08
N ALA A 61 -1.56 2.49 -1.92
CA ALA A 61 -1.34 1.50 -2.98
C ALA A 61 -2.20 1.76 -4.22
N VAL A 62 -3.47 2.19 -4.04
CA VAL A 62 -4.31 2.65 -5.17
C VAL A 62 -3.67 3.87 -5.84
N ARG A 63 -3.31 4.91 -5.06
CA ARG A 63 -2.65 6.12 -5.60
C ARG A 63 -1.36 5.78 -6.36
N TRP A 64 -0.58 4.82 -5.87
CA TRP A 64 0.64 4.36 -6.54
C TRP A 64 0.32 3.76 -7.91
N ILE A 65 -0.65 2.84 -7.99
CA ILE A 65 -1.01 2.20 -9.27
C ILE A 65 -1.52 3.25 -10.25
N GLU A 66 -2.34 4.19 -9.79
CA GLU A 66 -2.85 5.31 -10.61
C GLU A 66 -1.71 6.21 -11.13
N THR A 67 -0.69 6.46 -10.32
CA THR A 67 0.42 7.38 -10.66
C THR A 67 1.49 6.73 -11.52
N TYR A 68 1.87 5.49 -11.21
CA TYR A 68 3.06 4.84 -11.75
C TYR A 68 2.76 3.62 -12.63
N ASN A 69 1.49 3.21 -12.74
CA ASN A 69 1.07 2.04 -13.53
C ASN A 69 1.98 0.82 -13.27
N SER A 70 2.19 0.53 -11.99
CA SER A 70 3.04 -0.56 -11.51
C SER A 70 2.56 -1.06 -10.16
N ALA A 71 3.06 -2.22 -9.72
CA ALA A 71 2.77 -2.74 -8.40
C ALA A 71 3.39 -1.84 -7.31
N PRO A 72 2.65 -1.55 -6.22
CA PRO A 72 3.14 -0.68 -5.15
C PRO A 72 4.26 -1.34 -4.35
N PRO A 73 5.20 -0.54 -3.78
CA PRO A 73 6.21 -1.04 -2.87
C PRO A 73 5.58 -1.59 -1.58
N ILE A 74 6.28 -2.54 -0.97
CA ILE A 74 5.88 -3.12 0.33
C ILE A 74 6.15 -2.13 1.47
N GLU A 75 7.25 -1.38 1.37
CA GLU A 75 7.67 -0.42 2.38
C GLU A 75 6.74 0.78 2.38
N PHE A 76 6.22 1.13 3.57
CA PHE A 76 5.21 2.19 3.70
C PHE A 76 5.79 3.57 3.45
N ASP A 77 7.03 3.80 3.88
CA ASP A 77 7.70 5.09 3.77
C ASP A 77 7.86 5.49 2.30
N ALA A 78 8.03 4.49 1.42
CA ALA A 78 8.08 4.68 -0.03
C ALA A 78 6.72 5.11 -0.64
N LEU A 79 5.65 5.14 0.14
CA LEU A 79 4.33 5.61 -0.26
C LEU A 79 4.01 7.01 0.28
N LEU A 80 4.78 7.54 1.24
CA LEU A 80 4.44 8.77 1.95
C LEU A 80 4.53 10.02 1.07
N HIS A 81 5.33 10.01 0.01
CA HIS A 81 5.37 11.13 -0.94
C HIS A 81 4.04 11.32 -1.69
N LEU A 82 3.18 10.29 -1.75
CA LEU A 82 1.83 10.37 -2.33
C LEU A 82 0.84 11.17 -1.47
N VAL A 83 1.24 11.57 -0.26
CA VAL A 83 0.48 12.46 0.65
C VAL A 83 1.30 13.69 1.02
N ALA A 84 2.27 14.10 0.19
CA ALA A 84 3.05 15.32 0.41
C ALA A 84 2.21 16.60 0.57
N GLY A 85 0.99 16.62 0.03
CA GLY A 85 0.02 17.71 0.21
C GLY A 85 -0.74 17.70 1.54
N GLU A 86 -0.49 16.74 2.43
CA GLU A 86 -1.19 16.54 3.71
C GLU A 86 -0.17 16.64 4.87
N PRO A 87 0.37 17.84 5.18
CA PRO A 87 1.49 18.00 6.09
C PRO A 87 1.16 17.60 7.54
N GLU A 88 -0.08 17.81 7.98
CA GLU A 88 -0.54 17.38 9.31
C GLU A 88 -0.52 15.86 9.44
N LEU A 89 -1.02 15.14 8.42
CA LEU A 89 -0.98 13.68 8.39
C LEU A 89 0.46 13.16 8.41
N LEU A 90 1.35 13.80 7.65
CA LEU A 90 2.77 13.42 7.66
C LEU A 90 3.40 13.67 9.02
N ALA A 91 3.15 14.82 9.66
CA ALA A 91 3.64 15.10 10.99
C ALA A 91 3.15 14.04 12.00
N ASP A 92 1.86 13.71 11.96
CA ASP A 92 1.28 12.67 12.80
C ASP A 92 1.96 11.31 12.57
N ILE A 93 2.26 10.92 11.33
CA ILE A 93 2.94 9.65 11.02
C ILE A 93 4.37 9.63 11.58
N HIS A 94 5.12 10.74 11.51
CA HIS A 94 6.53 10.80 11.93
C HIS A 94 6.71 10.86 13.46
N VAL A 95 5.67 11.22 14.22
CA VAL A 95 5.72 11.30 15.69
C VAL A 95 5.44 9.94 16.35
N LEU A 96 5.01 8.94 15.58
CA LEU A 96 4.66 7.58 16.04
C LEU A 96 5.85 6.62 16.03
#